data_AF-U7QGA9-F1
#
_entry.id   AF-U7QGA9-F1
#
_cell.length_a   1.000
_cell.length_b   1.000
_cell.length_c   1.000
_cell.angle_alpha   90.00
_cell.angle_beta   90.00
_cell.angle_gamma   90.00
#
_symmetry.space_group_name_H-M   'P 1'
#
loop_
_entity.id
_entity.type
_entity.pdbx_description
1 polymer ?
#
loop_
_entity_poly.entity_id
_entity_poly.type
_entity_poly.pdbx_seq_one_letter_code
_entity_poly.pdbx_strand_id
1 'polypeptide(L)'
;MKIHQLNQVWELNPQLFREIKGRFNRRNLTLATGVSLLAQLCVYFSFLSREFSMNVISLSSRYCNLKETYEQYNQQYTQIQNQLYSSPTNDLSINREALEVKLSELSQLMNANCPPDAINSSLWWRDYWTEIFMMLSVFGFFALIVIGSYMLINDLATEQRRGTLNFIRLSPQTYKSVFVGKILGVPSLLYVVVALFIPYHIGSGISAGIPILEIFSFYAVVVASCAFFYSLSLLFGLITAGQNGFQAWLGSGSIFIFLMLANSKPIYQDGSDWLNLFCPSFFLRYLIYSTGSSYLYFPFNQESIQVFKWFELPLGTSGMLILLFSLFNFCLWTFGIWQGLKRCFYNPDATLFSKQQSYWITGCLTVMNLGFLIQDFELKTQSSIIVAFVFNFLLFFVLIAALSPQRQTLQDWARYRRERVNGKTNLLSDLIQRERSPAVVAIGLNLVIVMTLFGLTMLWVGLPDERLQILTALLLNVSLIWLCASLAQLVLLMRTPKRGFWAVGMVGAVLILPLIVLAFLGLEPSKEPFVFLLSSLSFTAVEYATIPLVLTAIISQLMVTVLLNLRLTQQLKKAGESTSKALLSA
;
A
#
# COMPACT_ATOMS: atom_id res chain seq x y z
N MET A 1 21.28 -37.46 22.00
CA MET A 1 20.02 -36.68 21.96
C MET A 1 20.01 -35.68 20.78
N LYS A 2 20.19 -36.11 19.52
CA LYS A 2 20.35 -35.18 18.37
C LYS A 2 19.70 -35.58 17.03
N ILE A 3 19.03 -36.73 16.94
CA ILE A 3 18.33 -37.16 15.70
C ILE A 3 16.80 -37.24 15.92
N HIS A 4 16.36 -37.66 17.11
CA HIS A 4 14.93 -37.82 17.41
C HIS A 4 14.16 -36.47 17.49
N GLN A 5 14.79 -35.41 18.00
CA GLN A 5 14.20 -34.07 18.05
C GLN A 5 14.14 -33.40 16.67
N LEU A 6 15.13 -33.65 15.80
CA LEU A 6 15.06 -33.23 14.40
C LEU A 6 13.86 -33.91 13.72
N ASN A 7 13.73 -35.23 13.85
CA ASN A 7 12.63 -35.99 13.25
C ASN A 7 11.25 -35.46 13.67
N GLN A 8 11.07 -35.08 14.95
CA GLN A 8 9.83 -34.45 15.41
C GLN A 8 9.55 -33.10 14.73
N VAL A 9 10.56 -32.23 14.56
CA VAL A 9 10.38 -30.94 13.87
C VAL A 9 10.07 -31.14 12.37
N TRP A 10 10.65 -32.17 11.76
CA TRP A 10 10.39 -32.51 10.35
C TRP A 10 9.00 -33.11 10.12
N GLU A 11 8.44 -33.82 11.09
CA GLU A 11 7.07 -34.33 11.07
C GLU A 11 6.01 -33.22 11.23
N LEU A 12 6.34 -32.10 11.90
CA LEU A 12 5.40 -31.00 12.14
C LEU A 12 4.93 -30.29 10.86
N ASN A 13 5.79 -30.19 9.84
CA ASN A 13 5.42 -29.61 8.56
C ASN A 13 6.18 -30.28 7.39
N PRO A 14 5.61 -31.34 6.79
CA PRO A 14 6.25 -32.06 5.68
C PRO A 14 6.47 -31.19 4.44
N GLN A 15 5.61 -30.18 4.23
CA GLN A 15 5.77 -29.23 3.14
C GLN A 15 7.02 -28.37 3.34
N LEU A 16 7.26 -27.87 4.56
CA LEU A 16 8.47 -27.10 4.88
C LEU A 16 9.74 -27.92 4.62
N PHE A 17 9.76 -29.17 5.08
CA PHE A 17 10.90 -30.07 4.87
C PHE A 17 11.20 -30.26 3.37
N ARG A 18 10.15 -30.49 2.57
CA ARG A 18 10.27 -30.66 1.13
C ARG A 18 10.94 -29.46 0.46
N GLU A 19 10.52 -28.25 0.83
CA GLU A 19 11.08 -27.01 0.27
C GLU A 19 12.53 -26.78 0.71
N ILE A 20 12.84 -26.97 2.01
CA ILE A 20 14.21 -26.80 2.54
C ILE A 20 15.15 -27.81 1.88
N LYS A 21 14.79 -29.10 1.87
CA LYS A 21 15.61 -30.17 1.28
C LYS A 21 15.90 -29.93 -0.20
N GLY A 22 14.91 -29.42 -0.95
CA GLY A 22 15.09 -29.12 -2.37
C GLY A 22 16.04 -27.94 -2.64
N ARG A 23 16.19 -27.01 -1.69
CA ARG A 23 16.93 -25.75 -1.88
C ARG A 23 18.29 -25.74 -1.18
N PHE A 24 18.46 -26.47 -0.08
CA PHE A 24 19.67 -26.49 0.75
C PHE A 24 20.71 -27.47 0.19
N ASN A 25 21.26 -27.15 -0.98
CA ASN A 25 22.41 -27.84 -1.55
C ASN A 25 23.68 -27.02 -1.31
N ARG A 26 24.85 -27.68 -1.21
CA ARG A 26 26.14 -27.01 -0.95
C ARG A 26 26.36 -25.79 -1.86
N ARG A 27 26.09 -25.93 -3.16
CA ARG A 27 26.18 -24.86 -4.16
C ARG A 27 25.31 -23.63 -3.82
N ASN A 28 24.06 -23.86 -3.43
CA ASN A 28 23.15 -22.76 -3.14
C ASN A 28 23.52 -22.04 -1.84
N LEU A 29 23.99 -22.79 -0.84
CA LEU A 29 24.46 -22.23 0.42
C LEU A 29 25.72 -21.39 0.22
N THR A 30 26.70 -21.89 -0.55
CA THR A 30 27.91 -21.13 -0.87
C THR A 30 27.60 -19.84 -1.64
N LEU A 31 26.65 -19.89 -2.58
CA LEU A 31 26.20 -18.69 -3.31
C LEU A 31 25.50 -17.70 -2.38
N ALA A 32 24.60 -18.16 -1.51
CA ALA A 32 23.92 -17.30 -0.54
C ALA A 32 24.91 -16.60 0.41
N THR A 33 25.88 -17.34 0.94
CA THR A 33 26.94 -16.76 1.79
C THR A 33 27.79 -15.76 1.02
N GLY A 34 28.22 -16.10 -0.21
CA GLY A 34 29.01 -15.21 -1.05
C GLY A 34 28.28 -13.90 -1.39
N VAL A 35 27.00 -13.97 -1.76
CA VAL A 35 26.17 -12.78 -2.03
C VAL A 35 26.02 -11.92 -0.77
N SER A 36 25.79 -12.53 0.39
CA SER A 36 25.67 -11.79 1.65
C SER A 36 26.95 -11.04 1.98
N LEU A 37 28.10 -11.72 1.95
CA LEU A 37 29.40 -11.11 2.23
C LEU A 37 29.76 -10.00 1.24
N LEU A 38 29.52 -10.22 -0.06
CA LEU A 38 29.79 -9.24 -1.10
C LEU A 38 28.96 -7.97 -0.87
N ALA A 39 27.66 -8.11 -0.60
CA ALA A 39 26.81 -6.94 -0.38
C ALA A 39 27.14 -6.21 0.93
N GLN A 40 27.56 -6.92 2.00
CA GLN A 40 28.12 -6.28 3.20
C GLN A 40 29.39 -5.48 2.90
N LEU A 41 30.32 -6.05 2.12
CA LEU A 41 31.54 -5.36 1.69
C LEU A 41 31.24 -4.14 0.82
N CYS A 42 30.28 -4.24 -0.12
CA CYS A 42 29.87 -3.10 -0.94
C CYS A 42 29.34 -1.93 -0.09
N VAL A 43 28.49 -2.22 0.91
CA VAL A 43 28.01 -1.20 1.83
C VAL A 43 29.20 -0.60 2.59
N TYR A 44 30.05 -1.43 3.20
CA TYR A 44 31.22 -0.95 3.93
C TYR A 44 32.13 -0.03 3.07
N PHE A 45 32.48 -0.45 1.86
CA PHE A 45 33.34 0.35 0.97
C PHE A 45 32.67 1.64 0.46
N SER A 46 31.37 1.63 0.18
CA SER A 46 30.66 2.85 -0.23
C SER A 46 30.64 3.94 0.85
N PHE A 47 30.80 3.54 2.10
CA PHE A 47 30.81 4.44 3.26
C PHE A 47 32.24 4.81 3.67
N LEU A 48 33.20 3.88 3.57
CA LEU A 48 34.62 4.16 3.80
C LEU A 48 35.16 5.30 2.92
N SER A 49 34.66 5.44 1.68
CA SER A 49 35.04 6.56 0.82
C SER A 49 34.62 7.94 1.35
N ARG A 50 33.64 8.00 2.27
CA ARG A 50 33.20 9.26 2.90
C ARG A 50 34.01 9.62 4.15
N GLU A 51 34.57 8.63 4.83
CA GLU A 51 35.39 8.78 6.04
C GLU A 51 36.66 9.62 5.79
N PHE A 52 37.20 9.58 4.57
CA PHE A 52 38.37 10.36 4.16
C PHE A 52 38.13 11.88 4.04
N SER A 53 36.89 12.35 4.20
CA SER A 53 36.53 13.78 4.09
C SER A 53 36.55 14.55 5.42
N MET A 54 36.96 13.94 6.55
CA MET A 54 37.04 14.61 7.87
C MET A 54 37.98 15.83 7.89
N ASN A 55 38.96 15.88 6.98
CA ASN A 55 39.92 17.00 6.85
C ASN A 55 39.34 18.23 6.11
N VAL A 56 38.08 18.17 5.65
CA VAL A 56 37.43 19.24 4.86
C VAL A 56 36.07 19.63 5.48
N ILE A 57 35.91 19.43 6.79
CA ILE A 57 34.69 19.85 7.51
C ILE A 57 34.69 21.38 7.60
N SER A 58 33.66 22.03 7.05
CA SER A 58 33.49 23.48 7.13
C SER A 58 33.19 23.94 8.57
N LEU A 59 33.52 25.19 8.90
CA LEU A 59 33.16 25.79 10.19
C LEU A 59 31.62 25.83 10.43
N SER A 60 30.84 25.88 9.35
CA SER A 60 29.36 25.84 9.36
C SER A 60 28.78 24.44 9.64
N SER A 61 29.60 23.39 9.58
CA SER A 61 29.15 22.03 9.74
C SER A 61 28.67 21.75 11.17
N ARG A 62 27.62 20.92 11.30
CA ARG A 62 27.12 20.47 12.61
C ARG A 62 28.13 19.65 13.42
N TYR A 63 29.17 19.16 12.77
CA TYR A 63 30.24 18.39 13.41
C TYR A 63 31.35 19.29 13.95
N CYS A 64 31.29 20.61 13.76
CA CYS A 64 32.24 21.56 14.34
C CYS A 64 31.69 22.16 15.64
N ASN A 65 32.43 22.05 16.74
CA ASN A 65 32.02 22.66 18.01
C ASN A 65 32.03 24.20 17.97
N LEU A 66 32.72 24.80 16.99
CA LEU A 66 32.76 26.24 16.74
C LEU A 66 31.59 26.76 15.88
N LYS A 67 30.53 25.96 15.70
CA LYS A 67 29.34 26.36 14.92
C LYS A 67 28.70 27.65 15.45
N GLU A 68 28.64 27.83 16.77
CA GLU A 68 28.11 29.07 17.37
C GLU A 68 28.96 30.29 16.97
N THR A 69 30.28 30.14 16.90
CA THR A 69 31.19 31.19 16.43
C THR A 69 30.96 31.50 14.95
N TYR A 70 30.71 30.48 14.12
CA TYR A 70 30.29 30.69 12.73
C TYR A 70 28.97 31.45 12.63
N GLU A 71 27.97 31.11 13.45
CA GLU A 71 26.68 31.80 13.46
C GLU A 71 26.83 33.27 13.86
N GLN A 72 27.71 33.58 14.81
CA GLN A 72 28.08 34.96 15.18
C GLN A 72 28.75 35.70 14.01
N TYR A 73 29.72 35.08 13.32
CA TYR A 73 30.35 35.68 12.15
C TYR A 73 29.34 35.93 11.02
N ASN A 74 28.42 34.99 10.78
CA ASN A 74 27.37 35.12 9.77
C ASN A 74 26.37 36.25 10.11
N GLN A 75 26.02 36.43 11.38
CA GLN A 75 25.20 37.55 11.85
C GLN A 75 25.92 38.89 11.65
N GLN A 76 27.21 38.98 12.00
CA GLN A 76 28.00 40.19 11.79
C GLN A 76 28.17 40.52 10.30
N TYR A 77 28.41 39.50 9.48
CA TYR A 77 28.50 39.62 8.03
C TYR A 77 27.20 40.20 7.45
N THR A 78 26.05 39.62 7.80
CA THR A 78 24.74 40.10 7.33
C THR A 78 24.41 41.50 7.84
N GLN A 79 24.78 41.86 9.07
CA GLN A 79 24.60 43.22 9.60
C GLN A 79 25.42 44.26 8.82
N ILE A 80 26.71 43.99 8.60
CA ILE A 80 27.62 44.88 7.86
C ILE A 80 27.17 44.99 6.39
N GLN A 81 26.77 43.88 5.78
CA GLN A 81 26.25 43.84 4.42
C GLN A 81 24.98 44.70 4.29
N ASN A 82 24.02 44.56 5.21
CA ASN A 82 22.81 45.36 5.21
C ASN A 82 23.10 46.86 5.41
N GLN A 83 24.06 47.23 6.27
CA GLN A 83 24.51 48.61 6.45
C GLN A 83 25.07 49.21 5.15
N LEU A 84 25.91 48.46 4.43
CA LEU A 84 26.46 48.86 3.12
C LEU A 84 25.36 49.05 2.06
N TYR A 85 24.35 48.19 2.03
CA TYR A 85 23.22 48.31 1.11
C TYR A 85 22.25 49.45 1.45
N SER A 86 22.01 49.74 2.73
CA SER A 86 21.06 50.77 3.16
C SER A 86 21.60 52.20 3.11
N SER A 87 22.93 52.37 3.03
CA SER A 87 23.55 53.70 3.10
C SER A 87 23.78 54.32 1.71
N PRO A 88 23.44 55.61 1.51
CA PRO A 88 23.74 56.35 0.28
C PRO A 88 25.25 56.37 -0.03
N THR A 89 25.63 56.35 -1.31
CA THR A 89 27.05 56.32 -1.75
C THR A 89 27.91 57.49 -1.27
N ASN A 90 27.30 58.58 -0.81
CA ASN A 90 27.99 59.83 -0.45
C ASN A 90 27.91 60.16 1.06
N ASP A 91 27.56 59.19 1.91
CA ASP A 91 27.48 59.40 3.35
C ASP A 91 28.88 59.42 4.00
N LEU A 92 29.39 60.61 4.32
CA LEU A 92 30.69 60.86 4.95
C LEU A 92 30.81 60.31 6.39
N SER A 93 29.71 59.87 7.00
CA SER A 93 29.70 59.28 8.35
C SER A 93 30.11 57.81 8.38
N ILE A 94 30.19 57.15 7.22
CA ILE A 94 30.41 55.70 7.11
C ILE A 94 31.72 55.43 6.38
N ASN A 95 32.67 54.83 7.08
CA ASN A 95 33.93 54.38 6.49
C ASN A 95 33.70 53.07 5.70
N ARG A 96 33.26 53.23 4.44
CA ARG A 96 32.95 52.10 3.54
C ARG A 96 34.14 51.16 3.29
N GLU A 97 35.34 51.71 3.09
CA GLU A 97 36.55 50.90 2.86
C GLU A 97 36.84 49.98 4.06
N ALA A 98 36.71 50.49 5.29
CA ALA A 98 36.91 49.68 6.50
C ALA A 98 35.85 48.57 6.66
N LEU A 99 34.60 48.83 6.27
CA LEU A 99 33.51 47.84 6.31
C LEU A 99 33.70 46.76 5.24
N GLU A 100 34.14 47.12 4.03
CA GLU A 100 34.45 46.18 2.96
C GLU A 100 35.63 45.26 3.32
N VAL A 101 36.69 45.82 3.94
CA VAL A 101 37.82 45.02 4.48
C VAL A 101 37.32 44.02 5.53
N LYS A 102 36.54 44.49 6.51
CA LYS A 102 35.99 43.63 7.57
C LYS A 102 35.06 42.54 7.03
N LEU A 103 34.30 42.83 5.97
CA LEU A 103 33.44 41.88 5.29
C LEU A 103 34.27 40.80 4.55
N SER A 104 35.39 41.20 3.95
CA SER A 104 36.34 40.27 3.32
C SER A 104 37.00 39.34 4.35
N GLU A 105 37.37 39.86 5.53
CA GLU A 105 37.92 39.07 6.64
C GLU A 105 36.90 38.06 7.18
N LEU A 106 35.67 38.50 7.45
CA LEU A 106 34.59 37.61 7.90
C LEU A 106 34.28 36.52 6.87
N SER A 107 34.29 36.85 5.58
CA SER A 107 34.12 35.88 4.50
C SER A 107 35.23 34.82 4.49
N GLN A 108 36.49 35.22 4.69
CA GLN A 108 37.60 34.27 4.80
C GLN A 108 37.46 33.36 6.03
N LEU A 109 37.09 33.92 7.19
CA LEU A 109 36.87 33.14 8.42
C LEU A 109 35.70 32.15 8.30
N MET A 110 34.62 32.56 7.63
CA MET A 110 33.46 31.70 7.38
C MET A 110 33.76 30.55 6.40
N ASN A 111 34.69 30.75 5.47
CA ASN A 111 35.13 29.74 4.50
C ASN A 111 36.27 28.85 5.04
N ALA A 112 36.75 29.08 6.27
CA ALA A 112 37.78 28.26 6.88
C ALA A 112 37.26 26.85 7.24
N ASN A 113 38.16 25.87 7.18
CA ASN A 113 37.88 24.53 7.69
C ASN A 113 37.89 24.53 9.22
N CYS A 114 37.08 23.65 9.81
CA CYS A 114 37.07 23.42 11.24
C CYS A 114 38.43 22.85 11.69
N PRO A 115 39.08 23.42 12.71
CA PRO A 115 40.33 22.86 13.24
C PRO A 115 40.08 21.46 13.81
N PRO A 116 41.04 20.51 13.64
CA PRO A 116 40.85 19.11 13.98
C PRO A 116 40.43 18.89 15.45
N ASP A 117 40.93 19.73 16.35
CA ASP A 117 40.68 19.65 17.79
C ASP A 117 39.24 20.05 18.16
N ALA A 118 38.57 20.84 17.30
CA ALA A 118 37.19 21.29 17.50
C ALA A 118 36.15 20.39 16.79
N ILE A 119 36.60 19.34 16.09
CA ILE A 119 35.70 18.41 15.40
C ILE A 119 35.09 17.44 16.42
N ASN A 120 33.76 17.39 16.44
CA ASN A 120 33.00 16.41 17.20
C ASN A 120 32.97 15.05 16.47
N SER A 121 34.07 14.30 16.60
CA SER A 121 34.24 12.98 16.00
C SER A 121 33.19 11.96 16.50
N SER A 122 32.75 12.08 17.76
CA SER A 122 31.75 11.19 18.34
C SER A 122 30.37 11.34 17.67
N LEU A 123 29.94 12.58 17.42
CA LEU A 123 28.69 12.88 16.71
C LEU A 123 28.76 12.42 15.26
N TRP A 124 29.90 12.65 14.60
CA TRP A 124 30.12 12.21 13.23
C TRP A 124 30.04 10.69 13.10
N TRP A 125 30.72 9.94 13.97
CA TRP A 125 30.70 8.48 13.98
C TRP A 125 29.30 7.92 14.24
N ARG A 126 28.56 8.52 15.18
CA ARG A 126 27.18 8.15 15.48
C ARG A 126 26.27 8.32 14.25
N ASP A 127 26.31 9.48 13.60
CA ASP A 127 25.49 9.78 12.43
C ASP A 127 25.90 8.90 11.22
N TYR A 128 27.18 8.58 11.09
CA TYR A 128 27.71 7.65 10.08
C TYR A 128 27.13 6.23 10.24
N TRP A 129 27.18 5.65 11.43
CA TRP A 129 26.56 4.33 11.68
C TRP A 129 25.05 4.35 11.55
N THR A 130 24.42 5.47 11.89
CA THR A 130 22.98 5.69 11.68
C THR A 130 22.62 5.56 10.21
N GLU A 131 23.41 6.16 9.31
CA GLU A 131 23.20 6.06 7.86
C GLU A 131 23.38 4.63 7.34
N ILE A 132 24.42 3.91 7.79
CA ILE A 132 24.62 2.49 7.45
C ILE A 132 23.42 1.66 7.91
N PHE A 133 22.97 1.86 9.15
CA PHE A 133 21.81 1.17 9.71
C PHE A 133 20.55 1.39 8.87
N MET A 134 20.25 2.63 8.49
CA MET A 134 19.08 2.96 7.67
C MET A 134 19.15 2.36 6.27
N MET A 135 20.30 2.45 5.61
CA MET A 135 20.50 1.85 4.28
C MET A 135 20.31 0.34 4.34
N LEU A 136 20.95 -0.34 5.30
CA LEU A 136 20.80 -1.78 5.49
C LEU A 136 19.36 -2.16 5.81
N SER A 137 18.64 -1.37 6.62
CA SER A 137 17.23 -1.56 6.93
C SER A 137 16.38 -1.51 5.65
N VAL A 138 16.51 -0.45 4.86
CA VAL A 138 15.73 -0.25 3.64
C VAL A 138 16.02 -1.34 2.61
N PHE A 139 17.28 -1.55 2.25
CA PHE A 139 17.64 -2.63 1.32
C PHE A 139 17.23 -4.00 1.85
N GLY A 140 17.37 -4.24 3.15
CA GLY A 140 17.00 -5.50 3.79
C GLY A 140 15.52 -5.84 3.65
N PHE A 141 14.61 -4.93 4.01
CA PHE A 141 13.18 -5.21 3.88
C PHE A 141 12.72 -5.22 2.42
N PHE A 142 13.28 -4.37 1.53
CA PHE A 142 12.97 -4.42 0.11
C PHE A 142 13.38 -5.77 -0.50
N ALA A 143 14.59 -6.23 -0.21
CA ALA A 143 15.07 -7.53 -0.67
C ALA A 143 14.19 -8.67 -0.13
N LEU A 144 13.91 -8.70 1.17
CA LEU A 144 13.05 -9.70 1.78
C LEU A 144 11.68 -9.75 1.11
N ILE A 145 10.98 -8.62 1.08
CA ILE A 145 9.60 -8.57 0.61
C ILE A 145 9.54 -8.84 -0.89
N VAL A 146 10.29 -8.11 -1.72
CA VAL A 146 10.18 -8.20 -3.18
C VAL A 146 10.71 -9.53 -3.71
N ILE A 147 11.92 -9.94 -3.31
CA ILE A 147 12.52 -11.19 -3.79
C ILE A 147 11.74 -12.38 -3.23
N GLY A 148 11.37 -12.36 -1.95
CA GLY A 148 10.57 -13.44 -1.36
C GLY A 148 9.20 -13.59 -2.01
N SER A 149 8.51 -12.48 -2.31
CA SER A 149 7.26 -12.47 -3.07
C SER A 149 7.44 -13.07 -4.47
N TYR A 150 8.48 -12.68 -5.20
CA TYR A 150 8.79 -13.24 -6.51
C TYR A 150 9.00 -14.76 -6.43
N MET A 151 9.80 -15.22 -5.46
CA MET A 151 10.09 -16.64 -5.26
C MET A 151 8.83 -17.44 -4.98
N LEU A 152 7.92 -16.94 -4.13
CA LEU A 152 6.66 -17.62 -3.80
C LEU A 152 5.71 -17.70 -4.99
N ILE A 153 5.53 -16.61 -5.74
CA ILE A 153 4.65 -16.61 -6.93
C ILE A 153 5.22 -17.54 -8.00
N ASN A 154 6.53 -17.45 -8.28
CA ASN A 154 7.17 -18.27 -9.29
C ASN A 154 7.13 -19.76 -8.92
N ASP A 155 7.32 -20.10 -7.65
CA ASP A 155 7.22 -21.46 -7.14
C ASP A 155 5.82 -22.04 -7.36
N LEU A 156 4.79 -21.32 -6.93
CA LEU A 156 3.40 -21.73 -7.07
C LEU A 156 2.96 -21.84 -8.54
N ALA A 157 3.37 -20.89 -9.38
CA ALA A 157 3.12 -20.92 -10.82
C ALA A 157 3.83 -22.10 -11.51
N THR A 158 5.02 -22.49 -11.02
CA THR A 158 5.75 -23.65 -11.53
C THR A 158 5.08 -24.96 -11.09
N GLU A 159 4.61 -25.05 -9.85
CA GLU A 159 3.86 -26.22 -9.38
C GLU A 159 2.53 -26.41 -10.10
N GLN A 160 1.82 -25.32 -10.39
CA GLN A 160 0.60 -25.38 -11.20
C GLN A 160 0.90 -25.87 -12.62
N ARG A 161 1.94 -25.34 -13.27
CA ARG A 161 2.36 -25.75 -14.63
C ARG A 161 2.76 -27.22 -14.69
N ARG A 162 3.39 -27.75 -13.64
CA ARG A 162 3.76 -29.16 -13.51
C ARG A 162 2.60 -30.06 -13.07
N GLY A 163 1.43 -29.50 -12.75
CA GLY A 163 0.28 -30.23 -12.21
C GLY A 163 0.44 -30.71 -10.75
N THR A 164 1.56 -30.40 -10.09
CA THR A 164 1.83 -30.84 -8.72
C THR A 164 0.94 -30.17 -7.68
N LEU A 165 0.44 -28.96 -7.96
CA LEU A 165 -0.47 -28.26 -7.05
C LEU A 165 -1.80 -29.01 -6.86
N ASN A 166 -2.32 -29.65 -7.91
CA ASN A 166 -3.55 -30.45 -7.81
C ASN A 166 -3.33 -31.70 -6.95
N PHE A 167 -2.16 -32.34 -7.03
CA PHE A 167 -1.82 -33.45 -6.12
C PHE A 167 -1.72 -32.99 -4.66
N ILE A 168 -1.15 -31.80 -4.41
CA ILE A 168 -1.08 -31.23 -3.05
C ILE A 168 -2.49 -30.96 -2.50
N ARG A 169 -3.41 -30.46 -3.35
CA ARG A 169 -4.82 -30.24 -2.97
C ARG A 169 -5.57 -31.52 -2.58
N LEU A 170 -5.21 -32.65 -3.17
CA LEU A 170 -5.81 -33.97 -2.88
C LEU A 170 -5.14 -34.67 -1.69
N SER A 171 -3.99 -34.18 -1.22
CA SER A 171 -3.30 -34.73 -0.06
C SER A 171 -4.07 -34.44 1.24
N PRO A 172 -3.90 -35.25 2.30
CA PRO A 172 -4.55 -35.02 3.59
C PRO A 172 -4.00 -33.79 4.35
N GLN A 173 -3.06 -33.03 3.76
CA GLN A 173 -2.47 -31.87 4.41
C GLN A 173 -3.44 -30.70 4.44
N THR A 174 -3.47 -30.00 5.58
CA THR A 174 -4.25 -28.76 5.69
C THR A 174 -3.60 -27.65 4.86
N TYR A 175 -4.43 -26.78 4.27
CA TYR A 175 -3.96 -25.59 3.55
C TYR A 175 -3.01 -24.72 4.40
N LYS A 176 -3.19 -24.69 5.73
CA LYS A 176 -2.29 -24.00 6.67
C LYS A 176 -0.88 -24.59 6.65
N SER A 177 -0.75 -25.91 6.78
CA SER A 177 0.55 -26.58 6.71
C SER A 177 1.24 -26.29 5.37
N VAL A 178 0.47 -26.37 4.27
CA VAL A 178 1.00 -26.14 2.92
C VAL A 178 1.53 -24.71 2.77
N PHE A 179 0.72 -23.69 3.05
CA PHE A 179 1.13 -22.31 2.84
C PHE A 179 2.16 -21.80 3.85
N VAL A 180 2.04 -22.15 5.14
CA VAL A 180 3.10 -21.82 6.13
C VAL A 180 4.40 -22.50 5.74
N GLY A 181 4.33 -23.76 5.27
CA GLY A 181 5.50 -24.49 4.80
C GLY A 181 6.17 -23.82 3.60
N LYS A 182 5.38 -23.23 2.69
CA LYS A 182 5.92 -22.44 1.57
C LYS A 182 6.49 -21.10 2.01
N ILE A 183 5.79 -20.35 2.85
CA ILE A 183 6.25 -19.05 3.39
C ILE A 183 7.62 -19.20 4.07
N LEU A 184 7.80 -20.26 4.85
CA LEU A 184 9.07 -20.50 5.56
C LEU A 184 10.12 -21.22 4.68
N GLY A 185 9.69 -22.09 3.77
CA GLY A 185 10.59 -22.97 3.02
C GLY A 185 11.07 -22.43 1.67
N VAL A 186 10.21 -21.73 0.92
CA VAL A 186 10.53 -21.26 -0.44
C VAL A 186 11.63 -20.19 -0.43
N PRO A 187 11.50 -19.08 0.33
CA PRO A 187 12.56 -18.08 0.48
C PRO A 187 13.63 -18.46 1.52
N SER A 188 13.79 -19.74 1.87
CA SER A 188 14.71 -20.17 2.94
C SER A 188 16.18 -19.76 2.71
N LEU A 189 16.65 -19.77 1.46
CA LEU A 189 18.00 -19.27 1.12
C LEU A 189 18.11 -17.75 1.31
N LEU A 190 17.04 -17.00 1.04
CA LEU A 190 16.99 -15.55 1.27
C LEU A 190 17.06 -15.25 2.78
N TYR A 191 16.41 -16.06 3.61
CA TYR A 191 16.54 -15.94 5.06
C TYR A 191 17.97 -16.22 5.55
N VAL A 192 18.71 -17.14 4.94
CA VAL A 192 20.13 -17.36 5.25
C VAL A 192 20.96 -16.12 4.89
N VAL A 193 20.74 -15.54 3.71
CA VAL A 193 21.41 -14.29 3.30
C VAL A 193 21.19 -13.21 4.36
N VAL A 194 19.94 -12.99 4.76
CA VAL A 194 19.58 -11.95 5.74
C VAL A 194 20.08 -12.29 7.15
N ALA A 195 20.04 -13.55 7.57
CA ALA A 195 20.57 -13.96 8.87
C ALA A 195 22.07 -13.64 9.00
N LEU A 196 22.83 -13.73 7.91
CA LEU A 196 24.24 -13.31 7.87
C LEU A 196 24.42 -11.78 7.91
N PHE A 197 23.40 -10.99 7.52
CA PHE A 197 23.40 -9.53 7.64
C PHE A 197 23.04 -9.02 9.04
N ILE A 198 22.29 -9.80 9.83
CA ILE A 198 21.79 -9.38 11.15
C ILE A 198 22.92 -8.90 12.08
N PRO A 199 24.07 -9.59 12.22
CA PRO A 199 25.13 -9.12 13.10
C PRO A 199 25.65 -7.72 12.72
N TYR A 200 25.84 -7.47 11.42
CA TYR A 200 26.29 -6.16 10.93
C TYR A 200 25.24 -5.08 11.16
N HIS A 201 23.97 -5.40 10.97
CA HIS A 201 22.85 -4.49 11.21
C HIS A 201 22.64 -4.16 12.69
N ILE A 202 22.77 -5.14 13.60
CA ILE A 202 22.69 -4.88 15.04
C ILE A 202 23.91 -4.07 15.50
N GLY A 203 25.10 -4.41 15.01
CA GLY A 203 26.34 -3.68 15.32
C GLY A 203 26.27 -2.21 14.91
N SER A 204 25.72 -1.91 13.73
CA SER A 204 25.53 -0.52 13.29
C SER A 204 24.48 0.21 14.13
N GLY A 205 23.36 -0.44 14.47
CA GLY A 205 22.33 0.17 15.31
C GLY A 205 22.80 0.50 16.73
N ILE A 206 23.55 -0.40 17.38
CA ILE A 206 24.14 -0.15 18.70
C ILE A 206 25.17 0.99 18.62
N SER A 207 26.01 1.01 17.58
CA SER A 207 27.01 2.08 17.37
C SER A 207 26.38 3.44 17.07
N ALA A 208 25.17 3.45 16.50
CA ALA A 208 24.34 4.64 16.30
C ALA A 208 23.64 5.13 17.57
N GLY A 209 23.72 4.39 18.69
CA GLY A 209 23.03 4.72 19.94
C GLY A 209 21.53 4.39 19.93
N ILE A 210 21.08 3.52 19.01
CA ILE A 210 19.68 3.07 18.96
C ILE A 210 19.46 2.01 20.06
N PRO A 211 18.42 2.14 20.90
CA PRO A 211 18.11 1.12 21.90
C PRO A 211 17.86 -0.25 21.28
N ILE A 212 18.39 -1.31 21.91
CA ILE A 212 18.27 -2.69 21.41
C ILE A 212 16.79 -3.11 21.26
N LEU A 213 15.94 -2.71 22.21
CA LEU A 213 14.50 -3.02 22.18
C LEU A 213 13.85 -2.47 20.91
N GLU A 214 14.23 -1.28 20.49
CA GLU A 214 13.69 -0.62 19.30
C GLU A 214 14.15 -1.30 17.99
N ILE A 215 15.38 -1.82 17.96
CA ILE A 215 15.87 -2.63 16.83
C ILE A 215 15.02 -3.92 16.70
N PHE A 216 14.72 -4.59 17.81
CA PHE A 216 13.86 -5.78 17.79
C PHE A 216 12.41 -5.43 17.43
N SER A 217 11.88 -4.29 17.86
CA SER A 217 10.57 -3.78 17.43
C SER A 217 10.52 -3.58 15.92
N PHE A 218 11.57 -3.01 15.32
CA PHE A 218 11.67 -2.91 13.87
C PHE A 218 11.66 -4.27 13.18
N TYR A 219 12.42 -5.25 13.69
CA TYR A 219 12.37 -6.63 13.16
C TYR A 219 10.99 -7.27 13.28
N ALA A 220 10.25 -7.01 14.35
CA ALA A 220 8.87 -7.48 14.48
C ALA A 220 7.96 -6.91 13.38
N VAL A 221 8.10 -5.61 13.06
CA VAL A 221 7.38 -4.96 11.95
C VAL A 221 7.79 -5.55 10.59
N VAL A 222 9.08 -5.81 10.36
CA VAL A 222 9.57 -6.43 9.11
C VAL A 222 9.05 -7.87 8.97
N VAL A 223 9.02 -8.65 10.04
CA VAL A 223 8.45 -10.01 10.01
C VAL A 223 6.95 -9.99 9.74
N ALA A 224 6.21 -9.07 10.37
CA ALA A 224 4.78 -8.89 10.13
C ALA A 224 4.48 -8.46 8.69
N SER A 225 5.27 -7.55 8.14
CA SER A 225 5.14 -7.13 6.74
C SER A 225 5.48 -8.26 5.76
N CYS A 226 6.53 -9.04 6.01
CA CYS A 226 6.84 -10.23 5.23
C CYS A 226 5.68 -11.23 5.27
N ALA A 227 5.11 -11.52 6.44
CA ALA A 227 3.96 -12.42 6.57
C ALA A 227 2.76 -11.93 5.75
N PHE A 228 2.49 -10.63 5.77
CA PHE A 228 1.43 -9.99 4.98
C PHE A 228 1.68 -10.11 3.47
N PHE A 229 2.82 -9.60 2.99
CA PHE A 229 3.13 -9.58 1.55
C PHE A 229 3.33 -10.99 0.99
N TYR A 230 3.93 -11.91 1.72
CA TYR A 230 4.06 -13.31 1.29
C TYR A 230 2.71 -14.02 1.21
N SER A 231 1.81 -13.76 2.17
CA SER A 231 0.44 -14.27 2.10
C SER A 231 -0.30 -13.70 0.89
N LEU A 232 -0.16 -12.39 0.63
CA LEU A 232 -0.73 -11.73 -0.54
C LEU A 232 -0.17 -12.30 -1.84
N SER A 233 1.13 -12.59 -1.88
CA SER A 233 1.82 -13.15 -3.04
C SER A 233 1.34 -14.55 -3.37
N LEU A 234 1.15 -15.40 -2.35
CA LEU A 234 0.55 -16.72 -2.53
C LEU A 234 -0.88 -16.63 -3.05
N LEU A 235 -1.67 -15.68 -2.53
CA LEU A 235 -3.05 -15.48 -2.97
C LEU A 235 -3.10 -15.03 -4.44
N PHE A 236 -2.27 -14.06 -4.80
CA PHE A 236 -2.09 -13.60 -6.17
C PHE A 236 -1.65 -14.74 -7.09
N GLY A 237 -0.70 -15.57 -6.66
CA GLY A 237 -0.23 -16.73 -7.40
C GLY A 237 -1.30 -17.81 -7.62
N LEU A 238 -2.24 -18.00 -6.68
CA LEU A 238 -3.38 -18.91 -6.87
C LEU A 238 -4.41 -18.38 -7.87
N ILE A 239 -4.72 -17.08 -7.80
CA ILE A 239 -5.75 -16.45 -8.66
C ILE A 239 -5.27 -16.37 -10.10
N THR A 240 -3.98 -16.07 -10.27
CA THR A 240 -3.37 -15.95 -11.60
C THR A 240 -2.89 -17.28 -12.15
N ALA A 241 -2.89 -18.36 -11.34
CA ALA A 241 -2.46 -19.70 -11.71
C ALA A 241 -3.02 -20.14 -13.07
N GLY A 242 -2.13 -20.34 -14.06
CA GLY A 242 -2.50 -20.72 -15.44
C GLY A 242 -2.27 -19.64 -16.50
N GLN A 243 -1.98 -18.39 -16.12
CA GLN A 243 -1.40 -17.41 -17.05
C GLN A 243 0.10 -17.72 -17.28
N ASN A 244 0.71 -17.16 -18.33
CA ASN A 244 2.13 -17.38 -18.67
C ASN A 244 3.08 -17.06 -17.49
N GLY A 245 4.35 -17.43 -17.60
CA GLY A 245 5.39 -17.21 -16.57
C GLY A 245 5.65 -15.76 -16.14
N PHE A 246 4.92 -14.79 -16.69
CA PHE A 246 5.01 -13.36 -16.39
C PHE A 246 4.38 -12.96 -15.04
N GLN A 247 3.61 -13.85 -14.41
CA GLN A 247 2.91 -13.57 -13.14
C GLN A 247 3.85 -13.15 -12.01
N ALA A 248 4.98 -13.85 -11.85
CA ALA A 248 5.92 -13.56 -10.77
C ALA A 248 6.51 -12.14 -10.91
N TRP A 249 6.85 -11.74 -12.14
CA TRP A 249 7.33 -10.39 -12.44
C TRP A 249 6.26 -9.34 -12.17
N LEU A 250 5.02 -9.58 -12.60
CA LEU A 250 3.91 -8.65 -12.34
C LEU A 250 3.65 -8.49 -10.84
N GLY A 251 3.50 -9.59 -10.11
CA GLY A 251 3.18 -9.53 -8.68
C GLY A 251 4.30 -8.90 -7.85
N SER A 252 5.56 -9.31 -8.06
CA SER A 252 6.69 -8.70 -7.33
C SER A 252 6.95 -7.26 -7.76
N GLY A 253 6.78 -6.95 -9.05
CA GLY A 253 6.91 -5.60 -9.59
C GLY A 253 5.87 -4.64 -9.02
N SER A 254 4.61 -5.08 -8.91
CA SER A 254 3.55 -4.29 -8.25
C SER A 254 3.86 -4.04 -6.77
N ILE A 255 4.37 -5.04 -6.05
CA ILE A 255 4.79 -4.86 -4.64
C ILE A 255 5.97 -3.88 -4.55
N PHE A 256 6.96 -3.99 -5.45
CA PHE A 256 8.09 -3.07 -5.49
C PHE A 256 7.63 -1.62 -5.74
N ILE A 257 6.78 -1.39 -6.74
CA ILE A 257 6.22 -0.06 -7.03
C ILE A 257 5.44 0.47 -5.83
N PHE A 258 4.61 -0.37 -5.21
CA PHE A 258 3.87 0.01 -4.00
C PHE A 258 4.80 0.43 -2.86
N LEU A 259 5.83 -0.38 -2.55
CA LEU A 259 6.79 -0.06 -1.50
C LEU A 259 7.59 1.21 -1.81
N MET A 260 7.98 1.43 -3.07
CA MET A 260 8.64 2.67 -3.48
C MET A 260 7.74 3.88 -3.25
N LEU A 261 6.47 3.80 -3.65
CA LEU A 261 5.50 4.88 -3.43
C LEU A 261 5.27 5.13 -1.94
N ALA A 262 5.05 4.08 -1.14
CA ALA A 262 4.84 4.20 0.30
C ALA A 262 6.09 4.73 1.03
N ASN A 263 7.29 4.32 0.61
CA ASN A 263 8.56 4.80 1.17
C ASN A 263 8.80 6.29 0.90
N SER A 264 8.36 6.79 -0.27
CA SER A 264 8.52 8.20 -0.66
C SER A 264 7.31 9.08 -0.35
N LYS A 265 6.26 8.53 0.26
CA LYS A 265 5.03 9.26 0.56
C LYS A 265 5.15 10.04 1.88
N PRO A 266 5.00 11.37 1.86
CA PRO A 266 4.89 12.17 3.08
C PRO A 266 3.51 12.04 3.73
N ILE A 267 3.47 12.47 4.99
CA ILE A 267 2.28 12.45 5.83
C ILE A 267 1.50 13.73 5.52
N TYR A 268 0.36 13.58 4.85
CA TYR A 268 -0.48 14.69 4.39
C TYR A 268 -1.68 14.95 5.29
N GLN A 269 -1.89 14.13 6.32
CA GLN A 269 -3.08 14.12 7.17
C GLN A 269 -4.37 13.82 6.41
N ASP A 270 -4.31 12.86 5.48
CA ASP A 270 -5.45 12.42 4.70
C ASP A 270 -5.67 10.91 4.80
N GLY A 271 -6.77 10.42 4.22
CA GLY A 271 -7.08 8.99 4.23
C GLY A 271 -6.02 8.09 3.56
N SER A 272 -5.10 8.65 2.77
CA SER A 272 -4.01 7.90 2.13
C SER A 272 -2.82 7.65 3.05
N ASP A 273 -2.74 8.34 4.19
CA ASP A 273 -1.70 8.10 5.21
C ASP A 273 -1.73 6.69 5.79
N TRP A 274 -2.89 6.02 5.72
CA TRP A 274 -3.01 4.59 6.02
C TRP A 274 -2.01 3.73 5.23
N LEU A 275 -1.68 4.10 3.98
CA LEU A 275 -0.76 3.33 3.14
C LEU A 275 0.67 3.31 3.70
N ASN A 276 1.06 4.33 4.46
CA ASN A 276 2.39 4.39 5.08
C ASN A 276 2.60 3.25 6.09
N LEU A 277 1.54 2.76 6.73
CA LEU A 277 1.61 1.65 7.71
C LEU A 277 2.00 0.31 7.10
N PHE A 278 1.87 0.14 5.79
CA PHE A 278 2.32 -1.08 5.10
C PHE A 278 3.81 -1.08 4.78
N CYS A 279 4.52 0.04 5.00
CA CYS A 279 5.95 0.14 4.74
C CYS A 279 6.76 0.12 6.06
N PRO A 280 7.71 -0.81 6.23
CA PRO A 280 8.53 -0.87 7.45
C PRO A 280 9.36 0.39 7.72
N SER A 281 9.71 1.18 6.68
CA SER A 281 10.45 2.44 6.86
C SER A 281 9.69 3.49 7.66
N PHE A 282 8.35 3.38 7.75
CA PHE A 282 7.55 4.24 8.61
C PHE A 282 7.99 4.16 10.08
N PHE A 283 8.22 2.95 10.60
CA PHE A 283 8.71 2.77 11.97
C PHE A 283 10.16 3.24 12.12
N LEU A 284 10.99 3.09 11.08
CA LEU A 284 12.38 3.54 11.08
C LEU A 284 12.49 5.06 11.28
N ARG A 285 11.57 5.86 10.74
CA ARG A 285 11.52 7.31 11.01
C ARG A 285 11.36 7.61 12.50
N TYR A 286 10.48 6.88 13.19
CA TYR A 286 10.26 7.05 14.63
C TYR A 286 11.54 6.74 15.42
N LEU A 287 12.23 5.64 15.08
CA LEU A 287 13.45 5.23 15.76
C LEU A 287 14.52 6.32 15.76
N ILE A 288 14.77 6.91 14.59
CA ILE A 288 15.82 7.91 14.39
C ILE A 288 15.43 9.26 15.03
N TYR A 289 14.14 9.58 15.03
CA TYR A 289 13.66 10.76 15.75
C TYR A 289 13.91 10.61 17.26
N SER A 290 13.64 9.43 17.82
CA SER A 290 13.79 9.16 19.26
C SER A 290 15.24 9.23 19.76
N THR A 291 16.23 9.00 18.90
CA THR A 291 17.65 9.08 19.25
C THR A 291 18.18 10.52 19.33
N GLY A 292 17.34 11.53 19.07
CA GLY A 292 17.72 12.95 19.11
C GLY A 292 18.73 13.34 18.01
N SER A 293 18.95 12.47 17.03
CA SER A 293 19.81 12.76 15.89
C SER A 293 19.09 13.69 14.93
N SER A 294 19.61 14.92 14.72
CA SER A 294 19.16 15.84 13.66
C SER A 294 19.63 15.41 12.27
N TYR A 295 19.66 14.10 12.01
CA TYR A 295 19.95 13.55 10.70
C TYR A 295 18.87 14.03 9.73
N LEU A 296 19.25 14.52 8.55
CA LEU A 296 18.32 15.11 7.57
C LEU A 296 18.20 14.28 6.29
N TYR A 297 19.13 13.36 6.02
CA TYR A 297 19.25 12.67 4.73
C TYR A 297 18.53 11.33 4.70
N PHE A 298 17.23 11.31 4.99
CA PHE A 298 16.50 10.05 5.02
C PHE A 298 16.29 9.48 3.61
N PRO A 299 16.48 8.16 3.40
CA PRO A 299 16.14 7.50 2.14
C PRO A 299 14.62 7.34 1.91
N PHE A 300 13.81 8.05 2.70
CA PHE A 300 12.35 7.98 2.75
C PHE A 300 11.80 9.32 3.24
N ASN A 301 10.57 9.66 2.85
CA ASN A 301 10.04 11.01 3.00
C ASN A 301 8.85 11.03 3.97
N GLN A 302 9.05 10.75 5.26
CA GLN A 302 8.02 10.84 6.30
C GLN A 302 8.40 11.87 7.37
N GLU A 303 8.58 13.13 6.98
CA GLU A 303 9.28 14.11 7.82
C GLU A 303 8.56 14.50 9.13
N SER A 304 7.25 14.27 9.23
CA SER A 304 6.36 14.73 10.30
C SER A 304 5.65 13.61 11.09
N ILE A 305 6.36 12.53 11.45
CA ILE A 305 5.75 11.37 12.11
C ILE A 305 4.93 11.70 13.37
N GLN A 306 5.30 12.74 14.13
CA GLN A 306 4.59 13.17 15.34
C GLN A 306 3.16 13.65 15.10
N VAL A 307 2.88 14.12 13.88
CA VAL A 307 1.58 14.66 13.47
C VAL A 307 0.63 13.53 13.02
N PHE A 308 1.13 12.29 12.94
CA PHE A 308 0.36 11.13 12.52
C PHE A 308 -0.67 10.73 13.60
N LYS A 309 -1.95 10.90 13.29
CA LYS A 309 -3.07 10.56 14.17
C LYS A 309 -4.09 9.66 13.47
N TRP A 310 -4.85 8.90 14.25
CA TRP A 310 -6.01 8.15 13.79
C TRP A 310 -7.21 8.51 14.67
N PHE A 311 -8.20 9.21 14.10
CA PHE A 311 -9.08 10.08 14.89
C PHE A 311 -8.21 10.96 15.81
N GLU A 312 -8.62 11.21 17.04
CA GLU A 312 -7.80 11.97 18.00
C GLU A 312 -6.65 11.16 18.61
N LEU A 313 -6.48 9.88 18.27
CA LEU A 313 -5.43 9.04 18.86
C LEU A 313 -4.05 9.45 18.30
N PRO A 314 -3.12 9.96 19.13
CA PRO A 314 -1.82 10.44 18.68
C PRO A 314 -0.85 9.26 18.49
N LEU A 315 -1.00 8.54 17.37
CA LEU A 315 -0.17 7.39 17.04
C LEU A 315 1.31 7.78 16.93
N GLY A 316 1.61 8.94 16.34
CA GLY A 316 2.95 9.42 16.02
C GLY A 316 3.88 9.76 17.19
N THR A 317 3.35 9.86 18.41
CA THR A 317 4.10 10.35 19.58
C THR A 317 4.80 9.24 20.35
N SER A 318 4.29 8.01 20.29
CA SER A 318 4.79 6.86 21.06
C SER A 318 5.13 5.69 20.14
N GLY A 319 6.36 5.18 20.26
CA GLY A 319 6.84 4.04 19.47
C GLY A 319 6.04 2.78 19.73
N MET A 320 5.61 2.58 20.97
CA MET A 320 4.76 1.45 21.35
C MET A 320 3.40 1.52 20.66
N LEU A 321 2.78 2.71 20.56
CA LEU A 321 1.52 2.87 19.85
C LEU A 321 1.67 2.58 18.36
N ILE A 322 2.71 3.12 17.71
CA ILE A 322 3.00 2.83 16.30
C ILE A 322 3.24 1.35 16.09
N LEU A 323 4.03 0.71 16.96
CA LEU A 323 4.35 -0.71 16.88
C LEU A 323 3.07 -1.56 16.98
N LEU A 324 2.29 -1.36 18.04
CA LEU A 324 1.05 -2.10 18.25
C LEU A 324 0.05 -1.89 17.11
N PHE A 325 -0.14 -0.65 16.66
CA PHE A 325 -1.06 -0.33 15.58
C PHE A 325 -0.61 -0.93 14.23
N SER A 326 0.69 -0.88 13.93
CA SER A 326 1.27 -1.49 12.73
C SER A 326 1.13 -3.02 12.75
N LEU A 327 1.45 -3.66 13.88
CA LEU A 327 1.29 -5.12 14.04
C LEU A 327 -0.18 -5.52 13.93
N PHE A 328 -1.09 -4.78 14.56
CA PHE A 328 -2.53 -5.01 14.43
C PHE A 328 -2.98 -4.89 12.97
N ASN A 329 -2.56 -3.85 12.26
CA ASN A 329 -2.86 -3.66 10.84
C ASN A 329 -2.38 -4.86 10.01
N PHE A 330 -1.11 -5.26 10.14
CA PHE A 330 -0.60 -6.43 9.41
C PHE A 330 -1.33 -7.73 9.75
N CYS A 331 -1.61 -7.99 11.03
CA CYS A 331 -2.33 -9.19 11.46
C CYS A 331 -3.76 -9.24 10.91
N LEU A 332 -4.48 -8.12 10.97
CA LEU A 332 -5.86 -8.00 10.50
C LEU A 332 -5.97 -8.30 9.00
N TRP A 333 -5.12 -7.68 8.17
CA TRP A 333 -5.16 -7.89 6.73
C TRP A 333 -4.60 -9.25 6.32
N THR A 334 -3.59 -9.75 7.03
CA THR A 334 -3.11 -11.12 6.83
C THR A 334 -4.24 -12.11 7.09
N PHE A 335 -4.99 -11.96 8.19
CA PHE A 335 -6.14 -12.82 8.46
C PHE A 335 -7.17 -12.80 7.33
N GLY A 336 -7.50 -11.62 6.78
CA GLY A 336 -8.38 -11.48 5.62
C GLY A 336 -7.88 -12.23 4.37
N ILE A 337 -6.60 -12.08 4.05
CA ILE A 337 -5.94 -12.77 2.92
C ILE A 337 -6.01 -14.30 3.10
N TRP A 338 -5.80 -14.79 4.32
CA TRP A 338 -5.85 -16.22 4.63
C TRP A 338 -7.23 -16.85 4.43
N GLN A 339 -8.31 -16.08 4.57
CA GLN A 339 -9.64 -16.55 4.18
C GLN A 339 -9.76 -16.76 2.67
N GLY A 340 -9.18 -15.86 1.87
CA GLY A 340 -9.10 -16.02 0.42
C GLY A 340 -8.24 -17.22 0.01
N LEU A 341 -7.07 -17.39 0.64
CA LEU A 341 -6.18 -18.54 0.41
C LEU A 341 -6.89 -19.87 0.65
N LYS A 342 -7.62 -19.99 1.77
CA LYS A 342 -8.40 -21.19 2.10
C LYS A 342 -9.39 -21.51 0.97
N ARG A 343 -10.10 -20.51 0.46
CA ARG A 343 -11.15 -20.67 -0.57
C ARG A 343 -10.54 -21.10 -1.90
N CYS A 344 -9.57 -20.33 -2.40
CA CYS A 344 -8.92 -20.57 -3.70
C CYS A 344 -8.07 -21.86 -3.70
N PHE A 345 -7.62 -22.33 -2.53
CA PHE A 345 -6.91 -23.60 -2.43
C PHE A 345 -7.82 -24.80 -2.71
N TYR A 346 -8.99 -24.88 -2.05
CA TYR A 346 -9.91 -26.00 -2.24
C TYR A 346 -10.75 -25.88 -3.52
N ASN A 347 -11.17 -24.67 -3.88
CA ASN A 347 -12.04 -24.42 -5.03
C ASN A 347 -11.42 -23.35 -5.92
N PRO A 348 -10.76 -23.73 -7.04
CA PRO A 348 -10.11 -22.76 -7.92
C PRO A 348 -11.10 -21.80 -8.61
N ASP A 349 -12.35 -22.23 -8.83
CA ASP A 349 -13.40 -21.41 -9.47
C ASP A 349 -14.23 -20.56 -8.48
N ALA A 350 -13.87 -20.59 -7.19
CA ALA A 350 -14.56 -19.80 -6.17
C ALA A 350 -14.16 -18.32 -6.24
N THR A 351 -15.08 -17.45 -5.83
CA THR A 351 -14.80 -16.04 -5.60
C THR A 351 -13.79 -15.87 -4.45
N LEU A 352 -12.98 -14.81 -4.54
CA LEU A 352 -11.90 -14.53 -3.60
C LEU A 352 -12.41 -14.40 -2.16
N PHE A 353 -13.50 -13.66 -1.99
CA PHE A 353 -14.17 -13.45 -0.72
C PHE A 353 -15.61 -13.96 -0.78
N SER A 354 -16.16 -14.34 0.38
CA SER A 354 -17.60 -14.48 0.51
C SER A 354 -18.27 -13.11 0.53
N LYS A 355 -19.57 -13.07 0.23
CA LYS A 355 -20.36 -11.83 0.32
C LYS A 355 -20.41 -11.26 1.74
N GLN A 356 -20.45 -12.14 2.75
CA GLN A 356 -20.42 -11.72 4.15
C GLN A 356 -19.05 -11.15 4.54
N GLN A 357 -17.96 -11.76 4.06
CA GLN A 357 -16.61 -11.28 4.30
C GLN A 357 -16.39 -9.91 3.66
N SER A 358 -16.96 -9.65 2.48
CA SER A 358 -16.82 -8.32 1.87
C SER A 358 -17.49 -7.22 2.69
N TYR A 359 -18.66 -7.46 3.31
CA TYR A 359 -19.30 -6.47 4.17
C TYR A 359 -18.40 -6.04 5.34
N TRP A 360 -17.76 -7.01 6.00
CA TRP A 360 -16.81 -6.73 7.07
C TRP A 360 -15.55 -6.01 6.58
N ILE A 361 -14.99 -6.44 5.45
CA ILE A 361 -13.80 -5.81 4.85
C ILE A 361 -14.10 -4.36 4.47
N THR A 362 -15.24 -4.10 3.84
CA THR A 362 -15.68 -2.75 3.44
C THR A 362 -15.88 -1.85 4.66
N GLY A 363 -16.59 -2.33 5.69
CA GLY A 363 -16.76 -1.58 6.94
C GLY A 363 -15.42 -1.28 7.61
N CYS A 364 -14.51 -2.25 7.66
CA CYS A 364 -13.19 -2.04 8.25
C CYS A 364 -12.33 -1.05 7.46
N LEU A 365 -12.31 -1.14 6.13
CA LEU A 365 -11.52 -0.23 5.27
C LEU A 365 -12.07 1.19 5.30
N THR A 366 -13.39 1.35 5.35
CA THR A 366 -14.01 2.68 5.47
C THR A 366 -13.74 3.31 6.83
N VAL A 367 -13.87 2.57 7.93
CA VAL A 367 -13.51 3.07 9.27
C VAL A 367 -12.02 3.46 9.34
N MET A 368 -11.14 2.64 8.76
CA MET A 368 -9.71 2.92 8.74
C MET A 368 -9.41 4.20 7.95
N ASN A 369 -9.97 4.34 6.75
CA ASN A 369 -9.81 5.54 5.91
C ASN A 369 -10.39 6.80 6.59
N LEU A 370 -11.58 6.71 7.18
CA LEU A 370 -12.22 7.80 7.91
C LEU A 370 -11.38 8.25 9.11
N GLY A 371 -10.76 7.34 9.85
CA GLY A 371 -9.92 7.71 10.98
C GLY A 371 -8.66 8.47 10.59
N PHE A 372 -8.07 8.21 9.42
CA PHE A 372 -6.95 9.03 8.93
C PHE A 372 -7.40 10.33 8.26
N LEU A 373 -8.62 10.35 7.70
CA LEU A 373 -9.23 11.54 7.11
C LEU A 373 -9.62 12.57 8.18
N ILE A 374 -10.12 12.11 9.33
CA ILE A 374 -10.65 12.95 10.42
C ILE A 374 -9.69 12.84 11.60
N GLN A 375 -8.69 13.71 11.71
CA GLN A 375 -7.65 13.62 12.76
C GLN A 375 -7.92 14.49 14.00
N ASP A 376 -8.56 15.65 13.83
CA ASP A 376 -8.88 16.58 14.91
C ASP A 376 -10.39 16.88 14.97
N PHE A 377 -11.21 15.92 14.50
CA PHE A 377 -12.64 16.13 14.19
C PHE A 377 -12.91 17.37 13.33
N GLU A 378 -11.94 17.78 12.54
CA GLU A 378 -12.03 18.86 11.56
C GLU A 378 -11.65 18.32 10.18
N LEU A 379 -12.41 18.75 9.16
CA LEU A 379 -12.03 18.53 7.77
C LEU A 379 -11.04 19.62 7.36
N LYS A 380 -9.78 19.24 7.10
CA LYS A 380 -8.72 20.21 6.83
C LYS A 380 -8.75 20.79 5.42
N THR A 381 -9.03 19.99 4.39
CA THR A 381 -8.86 20.44 2.99
C THR A 381 -9.73 19.64 2.02
N GLN A 382 -10.22 20.30 0.97
CA GLN A 382 -10.93 19.66 -0.15
C GLN A 382 -10.13 18.52 -0.80
N SER A 383 -8.80 18.63 -0.85
CA SER A 383 -7.89 17.59 -1.37
C SER A 383 -8.02 16.26 -0.62
N SER A 384 -8.15 16.30 0.72
CA SER A 384 -8.30 15.10 1.55
C SER A 384 -9.60 14.35 1.25
N ILE A 385 -10.66 15.07 0.89
CA ILE A 385 -11.95 14.48 0.49
C ILE A 385 -11.82 13.80 -0.88
N ILE A 386 -11.15 14.45 -1.83
CA ILE A 386 -10.89 13.87 -3.17
C ILE A 386 -10.14 12.54 -3.03
N VAL A 387 -9.11 12.51 -2.17
CA VAL A 387 -8.35 11.28 -1.88
C VAL A 387 -9.25 10.18 -1.31
N ALA A 388 -10.20 10.50 -0.43
CA ALA A 388 -11.17 9.53 0.09
C ALA A 388 -12.10 8.97 -1.01
N PHE A 389 -12.56 9.80 -1.94
CA PHE A 389 -13.36 9.33 -3.09
C PHE A 389 -12.57 8.43 -4.04
N VAL A 390 -11.32 8.78 -4.33
CA VAL A 390 -10.42 7.93 -5.13
C VAL A 390 -10.17 6.60 -4.43
N PHE A 391 -9.96 6.62 -3.12
CA PHE A 391 -9.81 5.41 -2.31
C PHE A 391 -11.05 4.50 -2.41
N ASN A 392 -12.26 5.07 -2.33
CA ASN A 392 -13.51 4.32 -2.50
C ASN A 392 -13.61 3.68 -3.89
N PHE A 393 -13.24 4.39 -4.97
CA PHE A 393 -13.21 3.78 -6.30
C PHE A 393 -12.26 2.59 -6.38
N LEU A 394 -11.04 2.73 -5.84
CA LEU A 394 -10.04 1.65 -5.85
C LEU A 394 -10.52 0.44 -5.04
N LEU A 395 -11.10 0.66 -3.86
CA LEU A 395 -11.71 -0.37 -3.02
C LEU A 395 -12.75 -1.16 -3.82
N PHE A 396 -13.70 -0.48 -4.44
CA PHE A 396 -14.80 -1.13 -5.14
C PHE A 396 -14.37 -1.79 -6.44
N PHE A 397 -13.35 -1.26 -7.12
CA PHE A 397 -12.74 -1.93 -8.26
C PHE A 397 -12.19 -3.30 -7.87
N VAL A 398 -11.49 -3.38 -6.73
CA VAL A 398 -11.00 -4.65 -6.18
C VAL A 398 -12.15 -5.55 -5.75
N LEU A 399 -13.18 -5.03 -5.06
CA LEU A 399 -14.33 -5.82 -4.61
C LEU A 399 -15.15 -6.38 -5.79
N ILE A 400 -15.35 -5.61 -6.86
CA ILE A 400 -16.02 -6.07 -8.08
C ILE A 400 -15.26 -7.28 -8.65
N ALA A 401 -13.94 -7.18 -8.77
CA ALA A 401 -13.11 -8.29 -9.25
C ALA A 401 -13.13 -9.50 -8.30
N ALA A 402 -13.12 -9.27 -6.99
CA ALA A 402 -13.05 -10.30 -5.96
C ALA A 402 -14.36 -11.07 -5.76
N LEU A 403 -15.52 -10.42 -5.96
CA LEU A 403 -16.85 -10.98 -5.67
C LEU A 403 -17.60 -11.46 -6.91
N SER A 404 -17.27 -10.99 -8.10
CA SER A 404 -18.06 -11.29 -9.30
C SER A 404 -17.80 -12.71 -9.81
N PRO A 405 -18.78 -13.62 -9.75
CA PRO A 405 -18.60 -14.98 -10.25
C PRO A 405 -18.47 -15.01 -11.78
N GLN A 406 -17.75 -16.02 -12.27
CA GLN A 406 -17.61 -16.28 -13.70
C GLN A 406 -18.89 -16.93 -14.28
N ARG A 407 -19.00 -16.93 -15.61
CA ARG A 407 -20.15 -17.48 -16.36
C ARG A 407 -20.58 -18.88 -15.94
N GLN A 408 -19.66 -19.83 -15.75
CA GLN A 408 -20.01 -21.23 -15.43
C GLN A 408 -20.73 -21.29 -14.08
N THR A 409 -20.17 -20.66 -13.06
CA THR A 409 -20.77 -20.56 -11.72
C THR A 409 -22.17 -19.91 -11.76
N LEU A 410 -22.36 -18.88 -12.58
CA LEU A 410 -23.67 -18.24 -12.78
C LEU A 410 -24.67 -19.14 -13.50
N GLN A 411 -24.21 -19.92 -14.49
CA GLN A 411 -25.05 -20.89 -15.20
C GLN A 411 -25.54 -21.98 -14.25
N ASP A 412 -24.65 -22.50 -13.42
CA ASP A 412 -24.99 -23.53 -12.43
C ASP A 412 -25.96 -22.99 -11.38
N TRP A 413 -25.75 -21.76 -10.92
CA TRP A 413 -26.69 -21.09 -10.02
C TRP A 413 -28.07 -20.91 -10.67
N ALA A 414 -28.12 -20.44 -11.92
CA ALA A 414 -29.37 -20.23 -12.64
C ALA A 414 -30.16 -21.55 -12.86
N ARG A 415 -29.45 -22.65 -13.15
CA ARG A 415 -30.04 -24.00 -13.27
C ARG A 415 -30.54 -24.52 -11.94
N TYR A 416 -29.70 -24.52 -10.91
CA TYR A 416 -30.05 -25.01 -9.57
C TYR A 416 -31.28 -24.30 -9.00
N ARG A 417 -31.41 -23.00 -9.24
CA ARG A 417 -32.58 -22.21 -8.84
C ARG A 417 -33.87 -22.69 -9.52
N ARG A 418 -33.80 -23.10 -10.79
CA ARG A 418 -34.96 -23.50 -11.58
C ARG A 418 -35.39 -24.93 -11.30
N GLU A 419 -34.45 -25.83 -11.02
CA GLU A 419 -34.72 -27.24 -10.72
C GLU A 419 -35.26 -27.47 -9.31
N ARG A 420 -35.10 -26.50 -8.40
CA ARG A 420 -35.69 -26.56 -7.05
C ARG A 420 -37.20 -26.26 -7.09
N VAL A 421 -37.99 -27.30 -7.36
CA VAL A 421 -39.46 -27.23 -7.49
C VAL A 421 -40.19 -27.07 -6.14
N ASN A 422 -39.61 -27.48 -5.00
CA ASN A 422 -40.32 -27.58 -3.72
C ASN A 422 -39.78 -26.74 -2.54
N GLY A 423 -38.88 -25.78 -2.76
CA GLY A 423 -38.32 -24.95 -1.66
C GLY A 423 -38.46 -23.45 -1.92
N LYS A 424 -39.37 -22.77 -1.19
CA LYS A 424 -39.46 -21.30 -1.15
C LYS A 424 -38.20 -20.71 -0.50
N THR A 425 -37.08 -20.63 -1.22
CA THR A 425 -35.94 -19.82 -0.76
C THR A 425 -36.09 -18.40 -1.30
N ASN A 426 -36.08 -17.42 -0.39
CA ASN A 426 -36.18 -16.01 -0.73
C ASN A 426 -35.05 -15.59 -1.67
N LEU A 427 -35.39 -15.10 -2.88
CA LEU A 427 -34.43 -14.62 -3.88
C LEU A 427 -33.44 -13.60 -3.29
N LEU A 428 -33.95 -12.72 -2.43
CA LEU A 428 -33.15 -11.69 -1.80
C LEU A 428 -32.08 -12.30 -0.88
N SER A 429 -32.45 -13.28 -0.05
CA SER A 429 -31.49 -14.02 0.79
C SER A 429 -30.43 -14.74 -0.07
N ASP A 430 -30.82 -15.29 -1.22
CA ASP A 430 -29.90 -15.91 -2.18
C ASP A 430 -28.89 -14.89 -2.76
N LEU A 431 -29.37 -13.70 -3.15
CA LEU A 431 -28.52 -12.64 -3.71
C LEU A 431 -27.58 -12.00 -2.68
N ILE A 432 -28.00 -11.91 -1.42
CA ILE A 432 -27.21 -11.35 -0.32
C ILE A 432 -26.17 -12.35 0.18
N GLN A 433 -26.56 -13.62 0.36
CA GLN A 433 -25.75 -14.58 1.11
C GLN A 433 -25.08 -15.64 0.22
N ARG A 434 -25.72 -16.10 -0.86
CA ARG A 434 -25.11 -17.17 -1.66
C ARG A 434 -24.03 -16.63 -2.59
N GLU A 435 -22.94 -17.36 -2.62
CA GLU A 435 -21.69 -16.96 -3.29
C GLU A 435 -21.75 -17.15 -4.80
N ARG A 436 -22.57 -18.09 -5.28
CA ARG A 436 -22.72 -18.38 -6.72
C ARG A 436 -23.69 -17.44 -7.43
N SER A 437 -24.42 -16.61 -6.69
CA SER A 437 -25.39 -15.67 -7.25
C SER A 437 -24.69 -14.38 -7.70
N PRO A 438 -25.28 -13.60 -8.63
CA PRO A 438 -24.68 -12.36 -9.14
C PRO A 438 -24.20 -11.41 -8.02
N ALA A 439 -23.07 -10.74 -8.23
CA ALA A 439 -22.45 -9.90 -7.21
C ALA A 439 -23.08 -8.52 -7.07
N VAL A 440 -23.90 -8.07 -8.03
CA VAL A 440 -24.44 -6.70 -8.10
C VAL A 440 -25.16 -6.27 -6.81
N VAL A 441 -26.00 -7.14 -6.23
CA VAL A 441 -26.71 -6.83 -4.97
C VAL A 441 -25.76 -6.80 -3.77
N ALA A 442 -24.76 -7.70 -3.75
CA ALA A 442 -23.77 -7.70 -2.68
C ALA A 442 -22.89 -6.45 -2.73
N ILE A 443 -22.52 -5.98 -3.93
CA ILE A 443 -21.79 -4.73 -4.10
C ILE A 443 -22.67 -3.54 -3.70
N GLY A 444 -23.97 -3.55 -4.05
CA GLY A 444 -24.94 -2.57 -3.56
C GLY A 444 -25.01 -2.48 -2.03
N LEU A 445 -25.00 -3.61 -1.33
CA LEU A 445 -24.94 -3.61 0.15
C LEU A 445 -23.62 -3.07 0.70
N ASN A 446 -22.48 -3.38 0.07
CA ASN A 446 -21.21 -2.77 0.45
C ASN A 446 -21.25 -1.25 0.26
N LEU A 447 -21.87 -0.77 -0.83
CA LEU A 447 -22.04 0.67 -1.08
C LEU A 447 -22.94 1.33 -0.03
N VAL A 448 -24.00 0.67 0.43
CA VAL A 448 -24.82 1.15 1.55
C VAL A 448 -24.00 1.27 2.83
N ILE A 449 -23.11 0.31 3.13
CA ILE A 449 -22.21 0.39 4.29
C ILE A 449 -21.30 1.63 4.17
N VAL A 450 -20.73 1.89 2.99
CA VAL A 450 -19.89 3.08 2.78
C VAL A 450 -20.70 4.37 2.90
N MET A 451 -21.87 4.44 2.26
CA MET A 451 -22.78 5.60 2.35
C MET A 451 -23.17 5.90 3.80
N THR A 452 -23.49 4.87 4.57
CA THR A 452 -23.93 5.03 5.96
C THR A 452 -22.77 5.49 6.85
N LEU A 453 -21.62 4.82 6.81
CA LEU A 453 -20.47 5.19 7.63
C LEU A 453 -19.93 6.57 7.26
N PHE A 454 -19.65 6.80 5.97
CA PHE A 454 -19.10 8.06 5.49
C PHE A 454 -20.12 9.21 5.62
N GLY A 455 -21.38 8.96 5.27
CA GLY A 455 -22.45 9.95 5.38
C GLY A 455 -22.73 10.37 6.82
N LEU A 456 -22.79 9.43 7.76
CA LEU A 456 -22.96 9.74 9.19
C LEU A 456 -21.79 10.56 9.74
N THR A 457 -20.54 10.21 9.39
CA THR A 457 -19.38 10.99 9.81
C THR A 457 -19.39 12.41 9.24
N MET A 458 -19.79 12.59 7.97
CA MET A 458 -19.85 13.91 7.34
C MET A 458 -20.99 14.77 7.91
N LEU A 459 -22.11 14.17 8.31
CA LEU A 459 -23.18 14.88 9.00
C LEU A 459 -22.75 15.39 10.38
N TRP A 460 -21.86 14.65 11.05
CA TRP A 460 -21.38 15.00 12.39
C TRP A 460 -20.26 16.05 12.37
N VAL A 461 -19.30 15.92 11.44
CA VAL A 461 -18.07 16.74 11.40
C VAL A 461 -18.09 17.87 10.35
N GLY A 462 -18.79 17.71 9.23
CA GLY A 462 -18.65 18.63 8.09
C GLY A 462 -19.11 20.06 8.38
N LEU A 463 -18.58 21.05 7.64
CA LEU A 463 -19.08 22.43 7.66
C LEU A 463 -20.50 22.50 7.09
N PRO A 464 -21.44 23.28 7.68
CA PRO A 464 -22.84 23.33 7.25
C PRO A 464 -23.03 23.55 5.74
N ASP A 465 -22.21 24.41 5.15
CA ASP A 465 -22.34 24.85 3.75
C ASP A 465 -21.83 23.79 2.74
N GLU A 466 -20.85 22.97 3.13
CA GLU A 466 -20.26 21.95 2.24
C GLU A 466 -20.90 20.56 2.41
N ARG A 467 -21.63 20.32 3.50
CA ARG A 467 -22.28 19.01 3.79
C ARG A 467 -23.11 18.49 2.62
N LEU A 468 -23.95 19.35 2.06
CA LEU A 468 -24.84 18.95 0.97
C LEU A 468 -24.05 18.59 -0.29
N GLN A 469 -23.00 19.35 -0.59
CA GLN A 469 -22.13 19.09 -1.73
C GLN A 469 -21.40 17.75 -1.59
N ILE A 470 -20.81 17.47 -0.43
CA ILE A 470 -20.09 16.22 -0.16
C ILE A 470 -21.05 15.02 -0.24
N LEU A 471 -22.26 15.13 0.34
CA LEU A 471 -23.25 14.06 0.32
C LEU A 471 -23.79 13.78 -1.09
N THR A 472 -24.01 14.81 -1.90
CA THR A 472 -24.44 14.63 -3.31
C THR A 472 -23.32 14.03 -4.17
N ALA A 473 -22.07 14.45 -3.98
CA ALA A 473 -20.91 13.86 -4.62
C ALA A 473 -20.74 12.38 -4.26
N LEU A 474 -20.93 12.03 -2.99
CA LEU A 474 -20.91 10.65 -2.50
C LEU A 474 -22.02 9.81 -3.14
N LEU A 475 -23.23 10.35 -3.26
CA LEU A 475 -24.34 9.66 -3.90
C LEU A 475 -24.04 9.37 -5.38
N LEU A 476 -23.50 10.36 -6.12
CA LEU A 476 -23.07 10.21 -7.52
C LEU A 476 -21.95 9.18 -7.69
N ASN A 477 -20.98 9.17 -6.77
CA ASN A 477 -19.89 8.20 -6.74
C ASN A 477 -20.44 6.77 -6.58
N VAL A 478 -21.36 6.59 -5.64
CA VAL A 478 -21.98 5.29 -5.36
C VAL A 478 -22.85 4.79 -6.52
N SER A 479 -23.63 5.66 -7.17
CA SER A 479 -24.39 5.26 -8.36
C SER A 479 -23.49 4.85 -9.52
N LEU A 480 -22.37 5.56 -9.75
CA LEU A 480 -21.40 5.19 -10.77
C LEU A 480 -20.70 3.84 -10.48
N ILE A 481 -20.32 3.58 -9.23
CA ILE A 481 -19.74 2.29 -8.85
C ILE A 481 -20.76 1.16 -9.04
N TRP A 482 -22.04 1.38 -8.72
CA TRP A 482 -23.07 0.37 -8.89
C TRP A 482 -23.35 0.05 -10.37
N LEU A 483 -23.26 1.07 -11.23
CA LEU A 483 -23.26 0.92 -12.68
C LEU A 483 -22.08 0.05 -13.14
N CYS A 484 -20.87 0.36 -12.67
CA CYS A 484 -19.65 -0.40 -12.99
C CYS A 484 -19.77 -1.87 -12.56
N ALA A 485 -20.33 -2.15 -11.39
CA ALA A 485 -20.58 -3.51 -10.91
C ALA A 485 -21.56 -4.27 -11.82
N SER A 486 -22.63 -3.61 -12.25
CA SER A 486 -23.63 -4.18 -13.17
C SER A 486 -23.03 -4.48 -14.54
N LEU A 487 -22.21 -3.56 -15.05
CA LEU A 487 -21.48 -3.73 -16.31
C LEU A 487 -20.49 -4.89 -16.24
N ALA A 488 -19.65 -4.93 -15.19
CA ALA A 488 -18.67 -5.99 -14.98
C ALA A 488 -19.33 -7.37 -14.94
N GLN A 489 -20.42 -7.51 -14.20
CA GLN A 489 -21.14 -8.77 -14.07
C GLN A 489 -21.71 -9.25 -15.42
N LEU A 490 -22.22 -8.33 -16.24
CA LEU A 490 -22.74 -8.63 -17.58
C LEU A 490 -21.62 -9.08 -18.53
N VAL A 491 -20.48 -8.38 -18.52
CA VAL A 491 -19.30 -8.74 -19.33
C VAL A 491 -18.76 -10.12 -18.95
N LEU A 492 -18.74 -10.44 -17.65
CA LEU A 492 -18.32 -11.77 -17.16
C LEU A 492 -19.25 -12.91 -17.60
N LEU A 493 -20.50 -12.62 -18.00
CA LEU A 493 -21.45 -13.58 -18.54
C LEU A 493 -21.30 -13.81 -20.06
N MET A 494 -20.55 -12.94 -20.76
CA MET A 494 -20.31 -13.06 -22.21
C MET A 494 -19.63 -14.39 -22.56
N ARG A 495 -19.76 -14.84 -23.82
CA ARG A 495 -19.19 -16.13 -24.25
C ARG A 495 -17.68 -16.07 -24.55
N THR A 496 -17.08 -14.89 -24.59
CA THR A 496 -15.68 -14.67 -25.02
C THR A 496 -14.65 -15.39 -24.14
N PRO A 497 -13.47 -15.75 -24.67
CA PRO A 497 -12.33 -16.12 -23.83
C PRO A 497 -11.81 -14.90 -23.07
N LYS A 498 -11.10 -15.11 -21.95
CA LYS A 498 -10.45 -14.04 -21.15
C LYS A 498 -11.41 -12.94 -20.65
N ARG A 499 -12.64 -13.31 -20.26
CA ARG A 499 -13.72 -12.39 -19.83
C ARG A 499 -13.31 -11.42 -18.72
N GLY A 500 -12.45 -11.87 -17.80
CA GLY A 500 -11.92 -11.01 -16.74
C GLY A 500 -11.18 -9.79 -17.28
N PHE A 501 -10.36 -9.96 -18.31
CA PHE A 501 -9.65 -8.85 -18.97
C PHE A 501 -10.61 -7.88 -19.64
N TRP A 502 -11.66 -8.39 -20.31
CA TRP A 502 -12.69 -7.55 -20.92
C TRP A 502 -13.50 -6.78 -19.86
N ALA A 503 -13.83 -7.41 -18.73
CA ALA A 503 -14.54 -6.74 -17.64
C ALA A 503 -13.70 -5.60 -17.05
N VAL A 504 -12.42 -5.87 -16.76
CA VAL A 504 -11.44 -4.86 -16.31
C VAL A 504 -11.32 -3.71 -17.31
N GLY A 505 -11.14 -4.03 -18.60
CA GLY A 505 -11.01 -3.02 -19.66
C GLY A 505 -12.26 -2.16 -19.83
N MET A 506 -13.45 -2.75 -19.80
CA MET A 506 -14.71 -2.00 -19.93
C MET A 506 -15.00 -1.12 -18.71
N VAL A 507 -14.80 -1.62 -17.49
CA VAL A 507 -14.96 -0.81 -16.28
C VAL A 507 -13.91 0.32 -16.25
N GLY A 508 -12.65 0.01 -16.57
CA GLY A 508 -11.59 1.01 -16.67
C GLY A 508 -11.88 2.09 -17.71
N ALA A 509 -12.41 1.69 -18.88
CA ALA A 509 -12.84 2.64 -19.90
C ALA A 509 -13.95 3.58 -19.40
N VAL A 510 -14.96 3.06 -18.69
CA VAL A 510 -16.02 3.90 -18.11
C VAL A 510 -15.49 4.91 -17.08
N LEU A 511 -14.48 4.53 -16.30
CA LEU A 511 -13.92 5.41 -15.25
C LEU A 511 -12.89 6.43 -15.78
N ILE A 512 -12.08 6.05 -16.77
CA ILE A 512 -10.90 6.81 -17.21
C ILE A 512 -11.13 7.52 -18.54
N LEU A 513 -11.83 6.90 -19.50
CA LEU A 513 -12.01 7.48 -20.83
C LEU A 513 -12.71 8.85 -20.79
N PRO A 514 -13.77 9.06 -19.98
CA PRO A 514 -14.37 10.39 -19.86
C PRO A 514 -13.35 11.43 -19.38
N LEU A 515 -12.45 11.07 -18.46
CA LEU A 515 -11.43 12.00 -17.95
C LEU A 515 -10.41 12.39 -19.02
N ILE A 516 -9.97 11.43 -19.84
CA ILE A 516 -9.03 11.69 -20.94
C ILE A 516 -9.67 12.62 -21.97
N VAL A 517 -10.93 12.35 -22.34
CA VAL A 517 -11.67 13.18 -23.31
C VAL A 517 -11.88 14.59 -22.77
N LEU A 518 -12.28 14.73 -21.50
CA LEU A 518 -12.46 16.03 -20.85
C LEU A 518 -11.15 16.83 -20.81
N ALA A 519 -10.05 16.19 -20.42
CA ALA A 519 -8.73 16.82 -20.37
C ALA A 519 -8.24 17.23 -21.76
N PHE A 520 -8.42 16.37 -22.78
CA PHE A 520 -8.02 16.66 -24.15
C PHE A 520 -8.82 17.81 -24.77
N LEU A 521 -10.12 17.89 -24.46
CA LEU A 521 -10.99 18.97 -24.93
C LEU A 521 -10.83 20.27 -24.12
N GLY A 522 -10.04 20.28 -23.04
CA GLY A 522 -9.84 21.45 -22.18
C GLY A 522 -11.13 21.93 -21.50
N LEU A 523 -12.07 21.03 -21.24
CA LEU A 523 -13.33 21.36 -20.58
C LEU A 523 -13.10 21.57 -19.08
N GLU A 524 -13.70 22.61 -18.52
CA GLU A 524 -13.59 22.97 -17.10
C GLU A 524 -14.91 22.71 -16.36
N PRO A 525 -14.87 22.22 -15.10
CA PRO A 525 -16.08 21.96 -14.31
C PRO A 525 -17.00 23.18 -14.12
N SER A 526 -16.44 24.39 -14.13
CA SER A 526 -17.17 25.65 -13.96
C SER A 526 -18.02 26.03 -15.19
N LYS A 527 -17.63 25.57 -16.38
CA LYS A 527 -18.32 25.87 -17.64
C LYS A 527 -19.31 24.78 -18.03
N GLU A 528 -18.90 23.52 -17.90
CA GLU A 528 -19.68 22.36 -18.34
C GLU A 528 -19.82 21.30 -17.23
N PRO A 529 -20.53 21.61 -16.13
CA PRO A 529 -20.58 20.75 -14.94
C PRO A 529 -21.22 19.39 -15.20
N PHE A 530 -22.14 19.28 -16.18
CA PHE A 530 -22.91 18.05 -16.43
C PHE A 530 -22.04 16.85 -16.81
N VAL A 531 -21.04 17.05 -17.68
CA VAL A 531 -20.18 15.96 -18.14
C VAL A 531 -19.30 15.42 -17.01
N PHE A 532 -18.85 16.33 -16.12
CA PHE A 532 -18.07 15.97 -14.95
C PHE A 532 -18.89 15.20 -13.90
N LEU A 533 -20.16 15.55 -13.69
CA LEU A 533 -21.06 14.83 -12.76
C LEU A 533 -21.30 13.37 -13.16
N LEU A 534 -21.22 13.06 -14.46
CA LEU A 534 -21.32 11.69 -14.97
C LEU A 534 -20.00 10.90 -14.86
N SER A 535 -18.89 11.58 -14.60
CA SER A 535 -17.55 11.01 -14.54
C SER A 535 -17.15 10.60 -13.12
N SER A 536 -15.97 10.00 -12.99
CA SER A 536 -15.35 9.65 -11.70
C SER A 536 -14.90 10.88 -10.89
N LEU A 537 -14.83 12.07 -11.50
CA LEU A 537 -14.54 13.34 -10.84
C LEU A 537 -15.81 14.15 -10.52
N SER A 538 -16.93 13.49 -10.23
CA SER A 538 -18.20 14.16 -9.96
C SER A 538 -18.10 15.24 -8.86
N PHE A 539 -17.27 15.03 -7.84
CA PHE A 539 -17.07 15.97 -6.73
C PHE A 539 -16.66 17.38 -7.19
N THR A 540 -15.80 17.53 -8.20
CA THR A 540 -15.29 18.84 -8.62
C THR A 540 -16.33 19.68 -9.36
N ALA A 541 -17.45 19.09 -9.78
CA ALA A 541 -18.50 19.78 -10.52
C ALA A 541 -19.75 20.07 -9.69
N VAL A 542 -19.89 19.42 -8.52
CA VAL A 542 -21.06 19.61 -7.66
C VAL A 542 -21.21 21.06 -7.19
N GLU A 543 -20.10 21.73 -6.87
CA GLU A 543 -20.10 23.13 -6.43
C GLU A 543 -20.67 24.08 -7.50
N TYR A 544 -20.47 23.79 -8.78
CA TYR A 544 -20.90 24.61 -9.91
C TYR A 544 -22.23 24.18 -10.52
N ALA A 545 -22.81 23.06 -10.06
CA ALA A 545 -23.98 22.46 -10.65
C ALA A 545 -25.30 22.93 -10.00
N THR A 546 -26.32 23.15 -10.83
CA THR A 546 -27.67 23.40 -10.34
C THR A 546 -28.33 22.09 -9.89
N ILE A 547 -29.26 22.16 -8.92
CA ILE A 547 -29.98 20.99 -8.39
C ILE A 547 -30.64 20.15 -9.50
N PRO A 548 -31.32 20.72 -10.53
CA PRO A 548 -31.91 19.92 -11.60
C PRO A 548 -30.87 19.12 -12.38
N LEU A 549 -29.68 19.68 -12.57
CA LEU A 549 -28.59 19.09 -13.33
C LEU A 549 -27.90 17.95 -12.57
N VAL A 550 -27.83 18.05 -11.23
CA VAL A 550 -27.42 16.93 -10.36
C VAL A 550 -28.46 15.80 -10.39
N LEU A 551 -29.76 16.13 -10.31
CA LEU A 551 -30.83 15.13 -10.35
C LEU A 551 -30.86 14.38 -11.70
N THR A 552 -30.69 15.08 -12.82
CA THR A 552 -30.61 14.43 -14.14
C THR A 552 -29.41 13.51 -14.25
N ALA A 553 -28.25 13.89 -13.69
CA ALA A 553 -27.07 13.03 -13.65
C ALA A 553 -27.36 11.73 -12.87
N ILE A 554 -27.96 11.82 -11.67
CA ILE A 554 -28.32 10.65 -10.85
C ILE A 554 -29.34 9.76 -11.60
N ILE A 555 -30.41 10.35 -12.13
CA ILE A 555 -31.46 9.60 -12.85
C ILE A 555 -30.87 8.89 -14.06
N SER A 556 -29.98 9.54 -14.81
CA SER A 556 -29.35 8.92 -15.98
C SER A 556 -28.48 7.71 -15.60
N GLN A 557 -27.66 7.81 -14.55
CA GLN A 557 -26.84 6.70 -14.06
C GLN A 557 -27.71 5.53 -13.55
N LEU A 558 -28.78 5.84 -12.81
CA LEU A 558 -29.72 4.82 -12.32
C LEU A 558 -30.47 4.15 -13.48
N MET A 559 -30.93 4.91 -14.47
CA MET A 559 -31.62 4.37 -15.65
C MET A 559 -30.75 3.37 -16.40
N VAL A 560 -29.49 3.73 -16.68
CA VAL A 560 -28.53 2.82 -17.33
C VAL A 560 -28.31 1.57 -16.48
N THR A 561 -28.15 1.73 -15.16
CA THR A 561 -27.97 0.60 -14.23
C THR A 561 -29.17 -0.35 -14.24
N VAL A 562 -30.41 0.17 -14.25
CA VAL A 562 -31.63 -0.64 -14.35
C VAL A 562 -31.67 -1.40 -15.67
N LEU A 563 -31.39 -0.75 -16.80
CA LEU A 563 -31.36 -1.39 -18.13
C LEU A 563 -30.32 -2.53 -18.19
N LEU A 564 -29.12 -2.33 -17.63
CA LEU A 564 -28.10 -3.37 -17.55
C LEU A 564 -28.56 -4.57 -16.71
N ASN A 565 -29.21 -4.32 -15.57
CA ASN A 565 -29.71 -5.40 -14.70
C ASN A 565 -30.91 -6.16 -15.30
N LEU A 566 -31.78 -5.48 -16.05
CA LEU A 566 -32.83 -6.14 -16.85
C LEU A 566 -32.20 -7.08 -17.88
N ARG A 567 -31.19 -6.61 -18.61
CA ARG A 567 -30.47 -7.43 -19.60
C ARG A 567 -29.74 -8.62 -18.95
N LEU A 568 -29.09 -8.40 -17.80
CA LEU A 568 -28.46 -9.47 -17.02
C LEU A 568 -29.47 -10.54 -16.60
N THR A 569 -30.64 -10.12 -16.12
CA THR A 569 -31.72 -11.03 -15.69
C THR A 569 -32.25 -11.86 -16.86
N GLN A 570 -32.47 -11.23 -18.01
CA GLN A 570 -32.88 -11.93 -19.23
C GLN A 570 -31.85 -12.97 -19.68
N GLN A 571 -30.55 -12.63 -19.65
CA GLN A 571 -29.49 -13.56 -20.03
C GLN A 571 -29.36 -14.73 -19.04
N LEU A 572 -29.48 -14.48 -17.74
CA LEU A 572 -29.45 -15.54 -16.72
C LEU A 572 -30.64 -16.50 -16.88
N LYS A 573 -31.84 -15.99 -17.19
CA LYS A 573 -33.03 -16.82 -17.44
C LYS A 573 -32.81 -17.76 -18.64
N LYS A 574 -32.27 -17.24 -19.74
CA LYS A 574 -31.90 -18.03 -20.92
C LYS A 574 -30.80 -19.06 -20.61
N ALA A 575 -29.81 -18.68 -19.81
CA ALA A 575 -28.69 -19.55 -19.47
C ALA A 575 -29.08 -20.72 -18.54
N GLY A 576 -30.15 -20.56 -17.76
CA GLY A 576 -30.77 -21.59 -16.93
C GLY A 576 -31.82 -22.45 -17.66
N GLU A 577 -32.00 -22.32 -18.97
CA GLU A 577 -32.78 -23.28 -19.78
C GLU A 577 -31.93 -24.53 -20.01
N SER A 578 -32.44 -25.71 -19.64
CA SER A 578 -31.68 -26.96 -19.80
C SER A 578 -31.48 -27.27 -21.28
N THR A 579 -30.32 -27.83 -21.61
CA THR A 579 -30.09 -28.43 -22.93
C THR A 579 -31.05 -29.57 -23.20
N SER A 580 -31.56 -30.25 -22.17
CA SER A 580 -32.57 -31.30 -22.31
C SER A 580 -33.92 -30.78 -22.82
N LYS A 581 -34.36 -29.56 -22.46
CA LYS A 581 -35.57 -28.97 -23.04
C LYS A 581 -35.38 -28.62 -24.51
N ALA A 582 -34.20 -28.12 -24.89
CA ALA A 582 -33.87 -27.83 -26.27
C ALA A 582 -33.71 -29.10 -27.13
N LEU A 583 -33.20 -30.19 -26.54
CA LEU A 583 -33.06 -31.52 -27.16
C LEU A 583 -34.37 -32.32 -27.21
N LEU A 584 -35.32 -32.05 -26.31
CA LEU A 584 -36.66 -32.67 -26.33
C LEU A 584 -37.67 -31.86 -27.16
N SER A 585 -37.35 -30.61 -27.50
CA SER A 585 -38.15 -29.74 -28.38
C SER A 585 -37.64 -29.66 -29.82
N ALA A 586 -36.50 -30.31 -30.11
CA ALA A 586 -35.95 -30.51 -31.45
C ALA A 586 -36.21 -31.96 -31.85
#